data_AF-A0A3C0DIF4-F1
#
_entry.id   AF-A0A3C0DIF4-F1
#
_cell.length_a   1.000
_cell.length_b   1.000
_cell.length_c   1.000
_cell.angle_alpha   90.00
_cell.angle_beta   90.00
_cell.angle_gamma   90.00
#
_symmetry.space_group_name_H-M   'P 1'
#
loop_
_entity.id
_entity.type
_entity.pdbx_description
1 polymer ?
#
loop_
_entity_poly.entity_id
_entity_poly.type
_entity_poly.pdbx_seq_one_letter_code
_entity_poly.pdbx_strand_id
1 'polypeptide(L)'
;MWCGTLLLMPFGGGVTEGIRNASLSTMLSIIYMGVFPGAIGYILWSMVLSRMPASKAGVFLYMIPVIALVISWLWIGEIPSLISALGGVLIVAGVITVNTAG
;
A
#
# COMPACT_ATOMS: atom_id res chain seq x y z
N MET A 1 -10.04 9.87 6.32
CA MET A 1 -10.37 9.98 4.87
C MET A 1 -11.44 11.03 4.62
N TRP A 2 -12.65 10.90 5.17
CA TRP A 2 -13.77 11.83 4.94
C TRP A 2 -13.46 13.31 5.21
N CYS A 3 -12.81 13.66 6.33
CA CYS A 3 -12.43 15.05 6.60
C CYS A 3 -11.43 15.60 5.57
N GLY A 4 -10.50 14.77 5.09
CA GLY A 4 -9.55 15.14 4.05
C GLY A 4 -10.24 15.34 2.69
N THR A 5 -11.18 14.47 2.34
CA THR A 5 -12.00 14.63 1.14
C THR A 5 -12.82 15.92 1.18
N LEU A 6 -13.44 16.22 2.33
CA LEU A 6 -14.20 17.46 2.53
C LEU A 6 -13.32 18.71 2.46
N LEU A 7 -12.12 18.67 3.02
CA LEU A 7 -11.14 19.77 2.96
C LEU A 7 -10.62 20.03 1.54
N LEU A 8 -10.52 18.99 0.70
CA LEU A 8 -10.08 19.10 -0.68
C LEU A 8 -11.21 19.47 -1.65
N MET A 9 -12.47 19.32 -1.23
CA MET A 9 -13.65 19.58 -2.05
C MET A 9 -13.73 21.00 -2.63
N PRO A 10 -13.37 22.08 -1.90
CA PRO A 10 -13.32 23.45 -2.45
C PRO A 10 -12.29 23.63 -3.57
N PHE A 11 -11.25 22.80 -3.60
CA PHE A 11 -10.21 22.81 -4.64
C PHE A 11 -10.55 21.87 -5.82
N GLY A 12 -11.71 21.21 -5.80
CA GLY A 12 -12.14 20.21 -6.76
C GLY A 12 -12.86 20.75 -8.01
N GLY A 13 -12.62 22.00 -8.41
CA GLY A 13 -13.39 22.70 -9.45
C GLY A 13 -13.49 22.00 -10.82
N GLY A 14 -12.63 21.01 -11.11
CA GLY A 14 -12.65 20.21 -12.34
C GLY A 14 -13.07 18.74 -12.17
N VAL A 15 -13.54 18.34 -10.99
CA VAL A 15 -13.86 16.92 -10.69
C VAL A 15 -15.01 16.41 -11.56
N THR A 16 -16.05 17.21 -11.77
CA THR A 16 -17.22 16.83 -12.57
C THR A 16 -16.86 16.61 -14.04
N GLU A 17 -16.01 17.47 -14.59
CA GLU A 17 -15.51 17.36 -15.96
C GLU A 17 -14.50 16.21 -16.11
N GLY A 18 -13.64 16.03 -15.11
CA GLY A 18 -12.71 14.90 -15.03
C GLY A 18 -13.42 13.54 -14.98
N ILE A 19 -14.54 13.44 -14.26
CA ILE A 19 -15.36 12.21 -14.22
C ILE A 19 -16.03 11.95 -15.57
N ARG A 20 -16.58 12.99 -16.21
CA ARG A 20 -17.26 12.85 -17.51
C ARG A 20 -16.31 12.43 -18.64
N ASN A 21 -15.07 12.93 -18.60
CA ASN A 21 -14.06 12.65 -19.62
C ASN A 21 -13.13 11.49 -19.25
N ALA A 22 -13.36 10.81 -18.12
CA ALA A 22 -12.49 9.73 -17.65
C ALA A 22 -12.56 8.52 -18.59
N SER A 23 -11.39 8.00 -18.97
CA SER A 23 -11.31 6.72 -19.66
C SER A 23 -11.79 5.57 -18.77
N LEU A 24 -12.25 4.47 -19.37
CA LEU A 24 -12.62 3.27 -18.61
C LEU A 24 -11.45 2.74 -17.76
N SER A 25 -10.23 2.80 -18.29
CA SER A 25 -9.01 2.41 -17.56
C SER A 25 -8.79 3.26 -16.30
N THR A 26 -9.04 4.57 -16.39
CA THR A 26 -8.97 5.48 -15.25
C THR A 26 -10.00 5.12 -14.20
N MET A 27 -11.26 4.90 -14.62
CA MET A 27 -12.34 4.52 -13.70
C MET A 27 -12.03 3.21 -12.97
N LEU A 28 -11.58 2.18 -13.71
CA LEU A 28 -11.19 0.89 -13.13
C LEU A 28 -10.02 1.04 -12.15
N SER A 29 -9.03 1.88 -12.46
CA SER A 29 -7.89 2.13 -11.57
C SER A 29 -8.32 2.79 -10.25
N ILE A 30 -9.25 3.75 -10.32
CA ILE A 30 -9.81 4.42 -9.12
C ILE A 30 -10.60 3.42 -8.28
N ILE A 31 -11.45 2.60 -8.90
CA ILE A 31 -12.22 1.56 -8.20
C ILE A 31 -11.26 0.56 -7.55
N TYR A 32 -10.24 0.10 -8.28
CA TYR A 32 -9.24 -0.82 -7.76
C TYR A 32 -8.53 -0.24 -6.53
N MET A 33 -8.04 1.00 -6.61
CA MET A 33 -7.40 1.72 -5.49
C MET A 33 -8.35 1.88 -4.28
N GLY A 34 -9.62 2.21 -4.53
CA GLY A 34 -10.61 2.38 -3.47
C GLY A 34 -10.95 1.07 -2.76
N VAL A 35 -11.07 -0.03 -3.52
CA VAL A 35 -11.50 -1.34 -2.99
C VAL A 35 -10.34 -2.07 -2.32
N PHE A 36 -9.21 -2.24 -3.00
CA PHE A 36 -8.13 -3.11 -2.53
C PHE A 36 -7.28 -2.45 -1.44
N PRO A 37 -6.40 -1.46 -1.73
CA PRO A 37 -5.61 -0.84 -0.68
C PRO A 37 -6.45 0.05 0.24
N GLY A 38 -7.54 0.63 -0.25
CA GLY A 38 -8.49 1.41 0.54
C GLY A 38 -9.31 0.54 1.50
N ALA A 39 -10.41 -0.05 1.04
CA ALA A 39 -11.33 -0.74 1.93
C ALA A 39 -10.74 -2.03 2.53
N ILE A 40 -10.28 -2.96 1.70
CA ILE A 40 -9.78 -4.26 2.16
C ILE A 40 -8.52 -4.09 3.03
N GLY A 41 -7.57 -3.26 2.58
CA GLY A 41 -6.35 -2.95 3.33
C GLY A 41 -6.64 -2.40 4.73
N TYR A 42 -7.54 -1.43 4.86
CA TYR A 42 -7.91 -0.87 6.17
C TYR A 42 -8.64 -1.89 7.08
N ILE A 43 -9.52 -2.73 6.51
CA ILE A 43 -10.21 -3.77 7.29
C ILE A 43 -9.18 -4.77 7.83
N LEU A 44 -8.28 -5.27 6.98
CA LEU A 44 -7.23 -6.19 7.39
C LEU A 44 -6.31 -5.56 8.44
N TRP A 45 -5.96 -4.28 8.26
CA TRP A 45 -5.16 -3.56 9.24
C TRP A 45 -5.86 -3.45 10.60
N SER A 46 -7.14 -3.12 10.62
CA SER A 46 -7.95 -3.10 11.84
C SER A 46 -8.03 -4.48 12.50
N MET A 47 -8.17 -5.54 11.71
CA MET A 47 -8.15 -6.92 12.20
C MET A 47 -6.79 -7.35 12.77
N VAL A 48 -5.68 -6.86 12.22
CA VAL A 48 -4.35 -7.14 12.76
C VAL A 48 -4.15 -6.40 14.07
N LEU A 49 -4.53 -5.12 14.13
CA LEU A 49 -4.42 -4.30 15.35
C LEU A 49 -5.29 -4.83 16.50
N SER A 50 -6.38 -5.54 16.22
CA SER A 50 -7.17 -6.19 17.28
C SER A 50 -6.53 -7.47 17.82
N ARG A 51 -5.52 -8.02 17.14
CA ARG A 51 -4.88 -9.31 17.50
C ARG A 51 -3.44 -9.15 17.97
N MET A 52 -2.78 -8.02 17.72
CA MET A 52 -1.41 -7.77 18.17
C MET A 52 -1.13 -6.28 18.40
N PRO A 53 -0.10 -5.94 19.20
CA PRO A 53 0.29 -4.55 19.43
C PRO A 53 0.63 -3.81 18.15
N ALA A 54 0.25 -2.54 18.08
CA ALA A 54 0.52 -1.67 16.92
C ALA A 54 2.02 -1.58 16.57
N SER A 55 2.90 -1.65 17.57
CA SER A 55 4.35 -1.66 17.37
C SER A 55 4.82 -2.88 16.57
N LYS A 56 4.30 -4.08 16.86
CA LYS A 56 4.62 -5.31 16.13
C LYS A 56 3.95 -5.36 14.77
N ALA A 57 2.68 -4.93 14.69
CA ALA A 57 1.94 -4.86 13.45
C ALA A 57 2.61 -3.90 12.44
N GLY A 58 3.06 -2.73 12.90
CA GLY A 58 3.66 -1.70 12.07
C GLY A 58 4.94 -2.15 11.38
N VAL A 59 5.68 -3.06 12.00
CA VAL A 59 6.92 -3.60 11.44
C VAL A 59 6.67 -4.38 10.15
N PHE A 60 5.52 -5.05 10.01
CA PHE A 60 5.16 -5.73 8.76
C PHE A 60 4.98 -4.76 7.57
N LEU A 61 4.69 -3.48 7.82
CA LEU A 61 4.61 -2.50 6.73
C LEU A 61 5.96 -2.26 6.05
N TYR A 62 7.08 -2.53 6.73
CA TYR A 62 8.40 -2.50 6.10
C TYR A 62 8.58 -3.59 5.05
N MET A 63 7.75 -4.65 5.04
CA MET A 63 7.78 -5.64 3.96
C MET A 63 7.21 -5.12 2.64
N ILE A 64 6.46 -4.02 2.62
CA ILE A 64 5.88 -3.45 1.39
C ILE A 64 6.93 -3.31 0.26
N PRO A 65 8.10 -2.68 0.46
CA PRO A 65 9.14 -2.60 -0.58
C PRO A 65 9.66 -3.97 -1.05
N VAL A 66 9.71 -4.99 -0.18
CA VAL A 66 10.14 -6.35 -0.55
C VAL A 66 9.11 -6.99 -1.47
N ILE A 67 7.83 -6.88 -1.11
CA ILE A 67 6.73 -7.39 -1.94
C ILE A 67 6.68 -6.61 -3.27
N ALA A 68 6.85 -5.30 -3.24
CA ALA A 68 6.89 -4.46 -4.44
C ALA A 68 8.04 -4.86 -5.38
N LEU A 69 9.23 -5.15 -4.83
CA LEU A 69 10.37 -5.63 -5.60
C LEU A 69 10.07 -6.98 -6.27
N VAL A 70 9.47 -7.92 -5.53
CA VAL A 70 9.07 -9.24 -6.07
C VAL A 70 8.02 -9.08 -7.18
N ILE A 71 7.01 -8.22 -6.96
CA ILE A 71 5.98 -7.93 -7.97
C ILE A 71 6.61 -7.27 -9.21
N SER A 72 7.49 -6.28 -9.04
CA SER A 72 8.16 -5.63 -10.18
C SER A 72 8.97 -6.65 -11.00
N TRP A 73 9.74 -7.50 -10.32
CA TRP A 73 10.53 -8.53 -10.99
C TRP A 73 9.66 -9.54 -11.76
N LEU A 74 8.57 -10.03 -11.15
CA LEU A 74 7.71 -11.05 -11.77
C LEU A 74 6.76 -10.49 -12.82
N TRP A 75 6.23 -9.29 -12.62
CA TRP A 75 5.20 -8.70 -13.48
C TRP A 75 5.80 -7.79 -14.55
N ILE A 76 6.72 -6.91 -14.17
CA ILE A 76 7.32 -5.90 -15.05
C ILE A 76 8.59 -6.47 -15.71
N GLY A 77 9.22 -7.47 -15.10
CA GLY A 77 10.46 -8.08 -15.60
C GLY A 77 11.72 -7.32 -15.20
N GLU A 78 11.62 -6.36 -14.28
CA GLU A 78 12.77 -5.60 -13.80
C GLU A 78 13.67 -6.48 -12.94
N ILE A 79 14.91 -6.70 -13.37
CA ILE A 79 15.89 -7.49 -12.61
C ILE A 79 16.32 -6.67 -11.39
N PRO A 80 16.09 -7.15 -10.15
CA PRO A 80 16.49 -6.42 -8.96
C PRO A 80 18.00 -6.26 -8.91
N SER A 81 18.47 -5.05 -8.59
CA SER A 81 19.89 -4.83 -8.33
C SER A 81 20.34 -5.60 -7.09
N LEU A 82 21.64 -5.90 -7.00
CA LEU A 82 22.21 -6.55 -5.82
C LEU A 82 21.96 -5.75 -4.53
N ILE A 83 22.00 -4.42 -4.62
CA ILE A 83 21.72 -3.52 -3.49
C ILE A 83 20.26 -3.66 -3.04
N SER A 84 19.32 -3.72 -4.00
CA SER A 84 17.90 -3.90 -3.71
C SER A 84 17.62 -5.26 -3.05
N ALA A 85 18.30 -6.31 -3.52
CA ALA A 85 18.21 -7.64 -2.93
C ALA A 85 18.74 -7.68 -1.48
N LEU A 86 19.91 -7.08 -1.23
CA LEU A 86 20.48 -6.97 0.12
C LEU A 86 19.57 -6.17 1.06
N GLY A 87 19.02 -5.05 0.59
CA GLY A 87 18.02 -4.28 1.33
C GLY A 87 16.79 -5.13 1.68
N GLY A 88 16.31 -5.95 0.74
CA GLY A 88 15.19 -6.87 0.98
C GLY A 88 15.49 -7.92 2.06
N VAL A 89 16.69 -8.51 2.04
CA VAL A 89 17.13 -9.46 3.09
C VAL A 89 17.19 -8.79 4.46
N LEU A 90 17.74 -7.57 4.54
CA LEU A 90 17.83 -6.81 5.80
C LEU A 90 16.44 -6.50 6.37
N ILE A 91 15.48 -6.12 5.52
CA ILE A 91 14.10 -5.89 5.93
C ILE A 91 13.49 -7.15 6.52
N VAL A 92 13.59 -8.28 5.81
CA VAL A 92 13.01 -9.55 6.26
C VAL A 92 13.61 -9.97 7.61
N ALA A 93 14.93 -9.86 7.77
CA ALA A 93 15.62 -10.14 9.03
C ALA A 93 15.12 -9.24 10.18
N GLY A 94 14.96 -7.94 9.93
CA GLY A 94 14.44 -6.99 10.91
C GLY A 94 13.02 -7.33 11.35
N VAL A 95 12.14 -7.65 10.39
CA VAL A 95 10.75 -8.01 10.67
C VAL A 95 10.66 -9.28 11.53
N ILE A 96 11.42 -10.31 11.17
CA ILE A 96 11.48 -11.56 11.94
C ILE A 96 12.01 -11.29 13.36
N THR A 97 13.09 -10.53 13.50
CA THR A 97 13.70 -10.26 14.81
C THR A 97 12.72 -9.57 15.75
N VAL A 98 12.04 -8.51 15.30
CA VAL A 98 11.10 -7.76 16.14
C VAL A 98 9.84 -8.57 16.47
N ASN A 99 9.36 -9.39 15.53
CA ASN A 99 8.14 -10.15 15.76
C ASN A 99 8.35 -11.38 16.66
N THR A 100 9.54 -11.99 16.59
CA THR A 100 9.85 -13.26 17.30
C THR A 100 10.56 -13.05 18.64
N ALA A 101 11.39 -12.00 18.78
CA ALA A 101 12.19 -11.77 19.98
C ALA A 101 11.70 -10.61 20.87
N GLY A 102 10.72 -9.83 20.42
CA GLY A 102 10.09 -8.74 21.18
C GLY A 102 8.73 -9.09 21.75
#